data_AF-A0A673UA00-F1
#
_entry.id   AF-A0A673UA00-F1
#
_cell.length_a   1.000
_cell.length_b   1.000
_cell.length_c   1.000
_cell.angle_alpha   90.00
_cell.angle_beta   90.00
_cell.angle_gamma   90.00
#
_symmetry.space_group_name_H-M   'P 1'
#
loop_
_entity.id
_entity.type
_entity.pdbx_description
1 polymer ?
#
loop_
_entity_poly.entity_id
_entity_poly.type
_entity_poly.pdbx_seq_one_letter_code
_entity_poly.pdbx_strand_id
1 'polypeptide(L)'
;MTQVLGKNKLTGRRWGQTVSDTGRIWCRETPPRMGPELERAQQTLNTSEDLPREQGDDETTDDVPHIQCEDGCDPQGLRDNSQFCLQRIHQGLVFYEKLLGSDIFTGEPSLLPDGPVGQLHASLLGLRQLLQPEGHHWETEQTPSPSPSQPWQRLLLRFKILRSLQAFVAVAARVFAHGAATLSP
;
A
#
# COMPACT_ATOMS: atom_id res chain seq x y z
N MET A 1 -31.69 33.90 -26.07
CA MET A 1 -32.01 33.40 -24.71
C MET A 1 -31.09 32.24 -24.42
N THR A 2 -30.09 32.49 -23.58
CA THR A 2 -29.02 31.57 -23.21
C THR A 2 -29.57 30.60 -22.16
N GLN A 3 -29.66 29.31 -22.45
CA GLN A 3 -29.90 28.31 -21.41
C GLN A 3 -28.57 27.91 -20.78
N VAL A 4 -28.43 28.24 -19.50
CA VAL A 4 -27.31 27.85 -18.64
C VAL A 4 -27.43 26.37 -18.34
N LEU A 5 -26.47 25.58 -18.83
CA LEU A 5 -26.32 24.16 -18.51
C LEU A 5 -26.19 23.99 -16.98
N GLY A 6 -27.09 23.19 -16.42
CA GLY A 6 -27.11 22.86 -14.99
C GLY A 6 -25.79 22.23 -14.54
N LYS A 7 -25.30 22.72 -13.40
CA LYS A 7 -24.11 22.24 -12.70
C LYS A 7 -24.24 20.75 -12.38
N ASN A 8 -23.39 19.92 -13.00
CA ASN A 8 -23.21 18.51 -12.66
C ASN A 8 -22.68 18.38 -11.21
N LYS A 9 -23.56 18.06 -10.26
CA LYS A 9 -23.18 17.50 -8.95
C LYS A 9 -22.85 16.01 -9.14
N LEU A 10 -21.60 15.72 -9.52
CA LEU A 10 -21.07 14.36 -9.67
C LEU A 10 -19.73 14.23 -8.92
N THR A 11 -19.68 14.63 -7.66
CA THR A 11 -18.47 14.47 -6.83
C THR A 11 -18.88 13.90 -5.48
N GLY A 12 -18.40 12.70 -5.17
CA GLY A 12 -18.68 12.00 -3.89
C GLY A 12 -19.29 10.59 -3.99
N ARG A 13 -19.99 10.21 -5.08
CA ARG A 13 -20.68 8.90 -5.16
C ARG A 13 -19.81 7.69 -5.48
N ARG A 14 -18.52 7.87 -5.77
CA ARG A 14 -17.70 6.80 -6.37
C ARG A 14 -16.97 5.91 -5.35
N TRP A 15 -16.74 6.40 -4.13
CA TRP A 15 -16.11 5.63 -3.05
C TRP A 15 -16.91 4.35 -2.71
N GLY A 16 -18.22 4.48 -2.50
CA GLY A 16 -19.10 3.36 -2.19
C GLY A 16 -19.35 2.38 -3.36
N GLN A 17 -18.99 2.75 -4.59
CA GLN A 17 -19.01 1.84 -5.75
C GLN A 17 -17.72 1.02 -5.90
N THR A 18 -16.66 1.42 -5.20
CA THR A 18 -15.33 0.78 -5.29
C THR A 18 -15.09 -0.14 -4.10
N VAL A 19 -15.55 0.30 -2.93
CA VAL A 19 -15.38 -0.43 -1.67
C VAL A 19 -16.77 -0.69 -1.09
N SER A 20 -17.17 -1.96 -1.11
CA SER A 20 -18.38 -2.47 -0.47
C SER A 20 -18.48 -2.01 1.00
N ASP A 21 -19.69 -1.91 1.54
CA ASP A 21 -19.95 -1.51 2.92
C ASP A 21 -19.12 -2.31 3.94
N THR A 22 -19.04 -3.64 3.75
CA THR A 22 -18.19 -4.53 4.55
C THR A 22 -16.70 -4.25 4.32
N GLY A 23 -16.33 -3.97 3.06
CA GLY A 23 -14.97 -3.59 2.69
C GLY A 23 -14.54 -2.24 3.28
N ARG A 24 -15.47 -1.31 3.54
CA ARG A 24 -15.12 0.01 4.11
C ARG A 24 -14.64 -0.10 5.54
N ILE A 25 -15.28 -0.95 6.34
CA ILE A 25 -14.87 -1.23 7.72
C ILE A 25 -13.48 -1.87 7.71
N TRP A 26 -13.28 -2.86 6.84
CA TRP A 26 -11.98 -3.52 6.72
C TRP A 26 -10.88 -2.59 6.20
N CYS A 27 -11.12 -1.77 5.18
CA CYS A 27 -10.14 -0.82 4.68
C CYS A 27 -9.80 0.26 5.72
N ARG A 28 -10.71 0.56 6.65
CA ARG A 28 -10.44 1.45 7.79
C ARG A 28 -9.57 0.78 8.85
N GLU A 29 -9.82 -0.49 9.15
CA GLU A 29 -9.17 -1.19 10.27
C GLU A 29 -7.86 -1.88 9.90
N THR A 30 -7.70 -2.35 8.65
CA THR A 30 -6.55 -3.16 8.24
C THR A 30 -5.25 -2.34 8.19
N PRO A 31 -5.17 -1.18 7.52
CA PRO A 31 -3.94 -0.38 7.48
C PRO A 31 -3.38 0.02 8.87
N PRO A 32 -4.18 0.48 9.86
CA PRO A 32 -3.65 0.77 11.18
C PRO A 32 -3.25 -0.51 11.94
N ARG A 33 -3.83 -1.68 11.64
CA ARG A 33 -3.38 -2.97 12.21
C ARG A 33 -2.04 -3.43 11.66
N MET A 34 -1.67 -3.03 10.45
CA MET A 34 -0.35 -3.33 9.86
C MET A 34 0.79 -2.57 10.56
N GLY A 35 0.53 -1.46 11.25
CA GLY A 35 1.56 -0.69 11.96
C GLY A 35 2.33 -1.53 13.00
N PRO A 36 1.66 -2.14 13.98
CA PRO A 36 2.29 -3.06 14.93
C PRO A 36 2.90 -4.30 14.28
N GLU A 37 2.36 -4.79 13.17
CA GLU A 37 2.91 -5.93 12.41
C GLU A 37 4.26 -5.56 11.78
N LEU A 38 4.33 -4.39 11.13
CA LEU A 38 5.55 -3.79 10.59
C LEU A 38 6.60 -3.57 11.68
N GLU A 39 6.19 -3.05 12.84
CA GLU A 39 7.11 -2.82 13.95
C GLU A 39 7.71 -4.13 14.47
N ARG A 40 6.90 -5.17 14.67
CA ARG A 40 7.38 -6.51 15.06
C ARG A 40 8.24 -7.15 13.97
N ALA A 41 7.88 -6.97 12.70
CA ALA A 41 8.69 -7.45 11.58
C ALA A 41 10.07 -6.77 11.58
N GLN A 42 10.14 -5.48 11.87
CA GLN A 42 11.39 -4.73 11.96
C GLN A 42 12.22 -5.14 13.19
N GLN A 43 11.58 -5.39 14.33
CA GLN A 43 12.24 -5.92 15.53
C GLN A 43 12.87 -7.29 15.29
N THR A 44 12.24 -8.15 14.48
CA THR A 44 12.78 -9.46 14.07
C THR A 44 14.07 -9.35 13.25
N LEU A 45 14.25 -8.23 12.54
CA LEU A 45 15.46 -7.95 11.76
C LEU A 45 16.54 -7.27 12.60
N ASN A 46 16.15 -6.50 13.62
CA ASN A 46 17.05 -5.76 14.51
C ASN A 46 17.85 -6.65 15.47
N THR A 47 17.48 -7.93 15.65
CA THR A 47 18.27 -8.89 16.44
C THR A 47 19.54 -9.37 15.72
N SER A 48 19.75 -8.97 14.47
CA SER A 48 21.01 -9.14 13.75
C SER A 48 21.80 -7.83 13.85
N GLU A 49 22.76 -7.78 14.77
CA GLU A 49 23.59 -6.58 14.99
C GLU A 49 24.37 -6.17 13.72
N ASP A 50 24.57 -4.87 13.54
CA ASP A 50 25.22 -4.18 12.42
C ASP A 50 24.42 -4.08 11.10
N LEU A 51 23.45 -3.15 11.06
CA LEU A 51 22.98 -2.56 9.80
C LEU A 51 23.86 -1.34 9.47
N PRO A 52 24.66 -1.38 8.39
CA PRO A 52 25.42 -0.22 7.95
C PRO A 52 24.48 0.94 7.66
N ARG A 53 24.79 2.13 8.19
CA ARG A 53 24.12 3.37 7.82
C ARG A 53 24.54 3.71 6.40
N GLU A 54 23.64 3.56 5.44
CA GLU A 54 23.94 3.81 4.03
C GLU A 54 24.29 5.29 3.79
N GLN A 55 25.42 5.50 3.12
CA GLN A 55 25.77 6.74 2.43
C GLN A 55 25.59 6.46 0.94
N GLY A 56 24.40 6.78 0.41
CA GLY A 56 24.04 6.56 -1.00
C GLY A 56 22.57 6.21 -1.15
N ASP A 57 21.70 7.23 -1.21
CA ASP A 57 20.25 7.09 -1.22
C ASP A 57 19.62 7.66 -2.51
N ASP A 58 20.21 7.39 -3.69
CA ASP A 58 19.80 8.12 -4.90
C ASP A 58 19.60 7.29 -6.17
N GLU A 59 19.74 5.96 -6.14
CA GLU A 59 19.59 5.16 -7.39
C GLU A 59 18.61 3.98 -7.30
N THR A 60 18.02 3.70 -6.13
CA THR A 60 17.03 2.59 -5.98
C THR A 60 15.67 3.03 -5.47
N THR A 61 15.44 4.33 -5.29
CA THR A 61 14.15 4.89 -4.84
C THR A 61 13.13 5.06 -5.97
N ASP A 62 13.57 5.10 -7.22
CA ASP A 62 12.73 5.38 -8.39
C ASP A 62 11.82 4.19 -8.76
N ASP A 63 12.26 2.96 -8.42
CA ASP A 63 11.50 1.73 -8.70
C ASP A 63 10.42 1.42 -7.64
N VAL A 64 10.40 2.12 -6.51
CA VAL A 64 9.42 1.89 -5.43
C VAL A 64 8.20 2.78 -5.64
N PRO A 65 6.96 2.23 -5.65
CA PRO A 65 5.77 3.04 -5.81
C PRO A 65 5.54 3.92 -4.57
N HIS A 66 5.56 5.23 -4.81
CA HIS A 66 5.20 6.26 -3.83
C HIS A 66 3.85 6.85 -4.18
N ILE A 67 3.12 7.30 -3.16
CA ILE A 67 1.92 8.12 -3.37
C ILE A 67 2.39 9.57 -3.52
N GLN A 68 2.34 10.08 -4.75
CA GLN A 68 2.77 11.41 -5.14
C GLN A 68 1.71 12.46 -4.81
N CYS A 69 2.12 13.73 -4.81
CA CYS A 69 1.19 14.85 -4.54
C CYS A 69 0.05 14.94 -5.56
N GLU A 70 0.29 14.49 -6.80
CA GLU A 70 -0.67 14.55 -7.90
C GLU A 70 -1.60 13.34 -7.97
N ASP A 71 -1.41 12.32 -7.11
CA ASP A 71 -2.21 11.09 -7.13
C ASP A 71 -3.62 11.26 -6.53
N GLY A 72 -3.98 12.48 -6.09
CA GLY A 72 -5.31 12.81 -5.59
C GLY A 72 -5.67 12.15 -4.26
N CYS A 73 -4.65 11.76 -3.48
CA CYS A 73 -4.81 11.20 -2.13
C CYS A 73 -4.93 12.26 -1.03
N ASP A 74 -4.96 13.54 -1.39
CA ASP A 74 -5.32 14.62 -0.48
C ASP A 74 -6.85 14.68 -0.25
N PRO A 75 -7.32 15.30 0.84
CA PRO A 75 -8.76 15.35 1.14
C PRO A 75 -9.64 15.93 0.03
N GLN A 76 -9.13 16.87 -0.76
CA GLN A 76 -9.88 17.48 -1.85
C GLN A 76 -9.92 16.52 -3.05
N GLY A 77 -8.78 15.94 -3.44
CA GLY A 77 -8.71 14.90 -4.47
C GLY A 77 -9.64 13.71 -4.21
N LEU A 78 -9.71 13.25 -2.96
CA LEU A 78 -10.61 12.16 -2.54
C LEU A 78 -12.10 12.52 -2.71
N ARG A 79 -12.49 13.77 -2.45
CA ARG A 79 -13.88 14.25 -2.64
C ARG A 79 -14.24 14.38 -4.12
N ASP A 80 -13.29 14.85 -4.93
CA ASP A 80 -13.50 15.12 -6.34
C ASP A 80 -13.55 13.81 -7.13
N ASN A 81 -12.52 12.96 -7.04
CA ASN A 81 -12.51 11.62 -7.61
C ASN A 81 -11.52 10.68 -6.91
N SER A 82 -12.01 9.88 -5.96
CA SER A 82 -11.20 8.93 -5.22
C SER A 82 -10.57 7.80 -6.04
N GLN A 83 -10.97 7.58 -7.30
CA GLN A 83 -10.46 6.46 -8.11
C GLN A 83 -8.96 6.53 -8.34
N PHE A 84 -8.43 7.73 -8.63
CA PHE A 84 -7.00 7.88 -8.89
C PHE A 84 -6.17 7.46 -7.68
N CYS A 85 -6.55 7.95 -6.50
CA CYS A 85 -5.89 7.56 -5.25
C CYS A 85 -6.05 6.07 -4.94
N LEU A 86 -7.26 5.50 -5.09
CA LEU A 86 -7.51 4.08 -4.82
C LEU A 86 -6.74 3.16 -5.77
N GLN A 87 -6.64 3.53 -7.05
CA GLN A 87 -5.83 2.81 -8.04
C GLN A 87 -4.34 2.86 -7.67
N ARG A 88 -3.84 4.01 -7.22
CA ARG A 88 -2.45 4.16 -6.76
C ARG A 88 -2.16 3.35 -5.50
N ILE A 89 -3.09 3.32 -4.55
CA ILE A 89 -2.99 2.45 -3.38
C ILE A 89 -2.98 0.98 -3.82
N HIS A 90 -3.86 0.56 -4.73
CA HIS A 90 -3.87 -0.81 -5.23
C HIS A 90 -2.55 -1.21 -5.92
N GLN A 91 -1.99 -0.33 -6.76
CA GLN A 91 -0.68 -0.54 -7.40
C GLN A 91 0.43 -0.75 -6.36
N GLY A 92 0.49 0.09 -5.33
CA GLY A 92 1.46 -0.06 -4.24
C GLY A 92 1.27 -1.36 -3.46
N LEU A 93 0.04 -1.77 -3.18
CA LEU A 93 -0.24 -3.04 -2.49
C LEU A 93 0.23 -4.25 -3.31
N VAL A 94 -0.02 -4.27 -4.62
CA VAL A 94 0.48 -5.33 -5.53
C VAL A 94 2.01 -5.39 -5.51
N PHE A 95 2.68 -4.24 -5.53
CA PHE A 95 4.14 -4.16 -5.49
C PHE A 95 4.70 -4.73 -4.18
N TYR A 96 4.19 -4.27 -3.03
CA TYR A 96 4.69 -4.73 -1.74
C TYR A 96 4.36 -6.20 -1.47
N GLU A 97 3.20 -6.69 -1.90
CA GLU A 97 2.86 -8.12 -1.85
C GLU A 97 3.92 -8.96 -2.58
N LYS A 98 4.25 -8.60 -3.84
CA LYS A 98 5.29 -9.28 -4.61
C LYS A 98 6.67 -9.22 -3.93
N LEU A 99 7.04 -8.08 -3.35
CA LEU A 99 8.29 -7.95 -2.60
C LEU A 99 8.32 -8.87 -1.38
N LEU A 100 7.26 -8.90 -0.57
CA LEU A 100 7.17 -9.76 0.61
C LEU A 100 7.14 -11.25 0.25
N GLY A 101 6.67 -11.62 -0.94
CA GLY A 101 6.73 -12.99 -1.48
C GLY A 101 8.04 -13.37 -2.18
N SER A 102 8.98 -12.43 -2.33
CA SER A 102 10.24 -12.66 -3.06
C SER A 102 11.31 -13.38 -2.22
N ASP A 103 12.44 -13.72 -2.86
CA ASP A 103 13.61 -14.29 -2.19
C ASP A 103 14.20 -13.34 -1.12
N ILE A 104 13.87 -12.04 -1.17
CA ILE A 104 14.27 -11.07 -0.15
C ILE A 104 13.75 -11.52 1.22
N PHE A 105 12.49 -11.94 1.33
CA PHE A 105 11.88 -12.34 2.61
C PHE A 105 11.75 -13.85 2.80
N THR A 106 11.75 -14.63 1.72
CA THR A 106 11.65 -16.10 1.77
C THR A 106 13.02 -16.81 1.75
N GLY A 107 14.06 -16.15 1.22
CA GLY A 107 15.43 -16.66 1.18
C GLY A 107 16.17 -16.52 2.52
N GLU A 108 17.37 -17.11 2.58
CA GLU A 108 18.22 -17.03 3.78
C GLU A 108 18.67 -15.59 4.09
N PRO A 109 18.72 -15.17 5.38
CA PRO A 109 18.31 -15.94 6.56
C PRO A 109 16.78 -16.08 6.61
N SER A 110 16.27 -17.31 6.73
CA SER A 110 14.85 -17.61 6.58
C SER A 110 14.01 -17.01 7.71
N LEU A 111 12.87 -16.45 7.33
CA LEU A 111 11.85 -15.98 8.27
C LEU A 111 10.78 -17.04 8.42
N LEU A 112 10.16 -17.12 9.59
CA LEU A 112 9.02 -18.01 9.81
C LEU A 112 7.83 -17.55 8.95
N PRO A 113 7.19 -18.45 8.19
CA PRO A 113 6.07 -18.10 7.32
C PRO A 113 4.84 -17.61 8.10
N ASP A 114 4.65 -18.08 9.34
CA ASP A 114 3.59 -17.59 10.25
C ASP A 114 4.08 -16.47 11.19
N GLY A 115 5.26 -15.91 10.91
CA GLY A 115 5.84 -14.79 11.65
C GLY A 115 5.19 -13.44 11.31
N PRO A 116 5.69 -12.33 11.89
CA PRO A 116 5.12 -11.01 11.69
C PRO A 116 5.13 -10.56 10.20
N VAL A 117 6.12 -10.99 9.42
CA VAL A 117 6.18 -10.72 7.97
C VAL A 117 5.09 -11.49 7.21
N GLY A 118 4.83 -12.74 7.60
CA GLY A 118 3.77 -13.54 6.98
C GLY A 118 2.37 -12.98 7.25
N GLN A 119 2.13 -12.54 8.48
CA GLN A 119 0.90 -11.84 8.84
C GLN A 119 0.74 -10.54 8.05
N LEU A 120 1.81 -9.74 7.93
CA LEU A 120 1.81 -8.52 7.13
C LEU A 120 1.50 -8.80 5.65
N HIS A 121 2.09 -9.86 5.07
CA HIS A 121 1.80 -10.29 3.70
C HIS A 121 0.32 -10.65 3.52
N ALA A 122 -0.27 -11.41 4.46
CA ALA A 122 -1.69 -11.74 4.43
C ALA A 122 -2.59 -10.49 4.59
N SER A 123 -2.24 -9.55 5.46
CA SER A 123 -2.94 -8.28 5.65
C SER A 123 -2.93 -7.43 4.37
N LEU A 124 -1.80 -7.34 3.67
CA LEU A 124 -1.69 -6.65 2.37
C LEU A 124 -2.57 -7.28 1.30
N LEU A 125 -2.53 -8.61 1.19
CA LEU A 125 -3.35 -9.36 0.25
C LEU A 125 -4.86 -9.12 0.50
N GLY A 126 -5.28 -9.17 1.78
CA GLY A 126 -6.66 -8.89 2.16
C GLY A 126 -7.08 -7.46 1.78
N LEU A 127 -6.25 -6.45 2.06
CA LEU A 127 -6.54 -5.07 1.69
C LEU A 127 -6.61 -4.87 0.17
N ARG A 128 -5.72 -5.51 -0.59
CA ARG A 128 -5.72 -5.47 -2.06
C ARG A 128 -7.03 -6.02 -2.62
N GLN A 129 -7.47 -7.17 -2.13
CA GLN A 129 -8.72 -7.81 -2.58
C GLN A 129 -9.94 -6.93 -2.33
N LEU A 130 -9.97 -6.21 -1.20
CA LEU A 130 -11.07 -5.31 -0.85
C LEU A 130 -11.15 -4.03 -1.68
N LEU A 131 -10.04 -3.65 -2.31
CA LEU A 131 -10.01 -2.51 -3.20
C LEU A 131 -10.46 -2.85 -4.61
N GLN A 132 -10.41 -4.11 -5.01
CA GLN A 132 -10.73 -4.52 -6.37
C GLN A 132 -12.25 -4.43 -6.62
N PRO A 133 -12.72 -3.56 -7.53
CA PRO A 133 -14.16 -3.41 -7.79
C PRO A 133 -14.71 -4.64 -8.50
N GLU A 134 -15.94 -5.06 -8.17
CA GLU A 134 -16.64 -6.08 -8.94
C GLU A 134 -16.76 -5.66 -10.42
N GLY A 135 -16.05 -6.37 -11.31
CA GLY A 135 -16.08 -6.16 -12.76
C GLY A 135 -15.00 -5.25 -13.35
N HIS A 136 -14.12 -4.65 -12.54
CA HIS A 136 -12.93 -3.95 -13.03
C HIS A 136 -11.68 -4.71 -12.60
N HIS A 137 -11.11 -5.48 -13.53
CA HIS A 137 -9.74 -5.94 -13.39
C HIS A 137 -8.87 -4.73 -13.66
N TRP A 138 -8.48 -3.99 -12.61
CA TRP A 138 -7.35 -3.06 -12.71
C TRP A 138 -6.18 -3.91 -13.18
N GLU A 139 -5.90 -3.84 -14.49
CA GLU A 139 -4.89 -4.67 -15.14
C GLU A 139 -3.64 -4.61 -14.29
N THR A 140 -3.23 -5.78 -13.83
CA THR A 140 -2.06 -5.98 -12.99
C THR A 140 -0.86 -5.56 -13.83
N GLU A 141 -0.60 -4.26 -13.88
CA GLU A 141 0.53 -3.68 -14.56
C GLU A 141 1.75 -4.45 -14.06
N GLN A 142 2.55 -4.91 -15.02
CA GLN A 142 3.61 -5.88 -14.84
C GLN A 142 4.68 -5.27 -13.95
N THR A 143 4.46 -5.27 -12.63
CA THR A 143 5.54 -5.05 -11.67
C THR A 143 6.50 -6.20 -11.93
N PRO A 144 7.70 -5.91 -12.46
CA PRO A 144 8.68 -6.95 -12.71
C PRO A 144 8.91 -7.70 -11.40
N SER A 145 9.10 -9.02 -11.47
CA SER A 145 9.59 -9.72 -10.30
C SER A 145 10.92 -9.08 -9.90
N PRO A 146 11.13 -8.78 -8.61
CA PRO A 146 12.40 -8.23 -8.16
C PRO A 146 13.54 -9.16 -8.60
N SER A 147 14.66 -8.57 -9.01
CA SER A 147 15.86 -9.34 -9.35
C SER A 147 16.32 -10.15 -8.13
N PRO A 148 16.86 -11.36 -8.32
CA PRO A 148 17.33 -12.18 -7.21
C PRO A 148 18.38 -11.44 -6.39
N SER A 149 18.24 -11.48 -5.07
CA SER A 149 19.09 -10.76 -4.12
C SER A 149 20.14 -11.67 -3.49
N GLN A 150 21.33 -11.12 -3.22
CA GLN A 150 22.37 -11.86 -2.48
C GLN A 150 22.02 -11.94 -0.99
N PRO A 151 22.33 -13.05 -0.28
CA PRO A 151 21.96 -13.23 1.13
C PRO A 151 22.37 -12.08 2.07
N TRP A 152 23.55 -11.49 1.84
CA TRP A 152 24.05 -10.35 2.63
C TRP A 152 23.27 -9.04 2.36
N GLN A 153 22.73 -8.86 1.15
CA GLN A 153 21.89 -7.69 0.81
C GLN A 153 20.50 -7.78 1.41
N ARG A 154 19.99 -9.00 1.62
CA ARG A 154 18.61 -9.24 2.03
C ARG A 154 18.26 -8.56 3.34
N LEU A 155 19.13 -8.60 4.34
CA LEU A 155 18.83 -7.98 5.64
C LEU A 155 18.59 -6.47 5.52
N LEU A 156 19.46 -5.79 4.77
CA LEU A 156 19.34 -4.36 4.51
C LEU A 156 18.11 -4.04 3.64
N LEU A 157 17.88 -4.81 2.59
CA LEU A 157 16.71 -4.66 1.72
C LEU A 157 15.40 -4.84 2.49
N ARG A 158 15.30 -5.87 3.34
CA ARG A 158 14.13 -6.07 4.21
C ARG A 158 13.85 -4.84 5.06
N PHE A 159 14.90 -4.26 5.67
CA PHE A 159 14.76 -3.07 6.49
C PHE A 159 14.23 -1.87 5.68
N LYS A 160 14.85 -1.59 4.52
CA LYS A 160 14.43 -0.50 3.62
C LYS A 160 12.99 -0.67 3.15
N ILE A 161 12.63 -1.89 2.73
CA ILE A 161 11.28 -2.22 2.25
C ILE A 161 10.25 -2.03 3.37
N LEU A 162 10.50 -2.55 4.58
CA LEU A 162 9.55 -2.39 5.69
C LEU A 162 9.40 -0.92 6.10
N ARG A 163 10.48 -0.12 6.10
CA ARG A 163 10.38 1.33 6.36
C ARG A 163 9.56 2.04 5.29
N SER A 164 9.80 1.74 4.02
CA SER A 164 9.04 2.31 2.90
C SER A 164 7.56 1.91 2.97
N LEU A 165 7.29 0.64 3.25
CA LEU A 165 5.94 0.12 3.43
C LEU A 165 5.22 0.80 4.60
N GLN A 166 5.91 1.11 5.70
CA GLN A 166 5.35 1.85 6.83
C GLN A 166 4.85 3.24 6.43
N ALA A 167 5.63 3.98 5.63
CA ALA A 167 5.22 5.27 5.11
C ALA A 167 3.99 5.13 4.20
N PHE A 168 4.00 4.14 3.30
CA PHE A 168 2.91 3.85 2.38
C PHE A 168 1.59 3.51 3.11
N VAL A 169 1.61 2.55 4.04
CA VAL A 169 0.39 2.14 4.76
C VAL A 169 -0.13 3.27 5.65
N ALA A 170 0.73 4.15 6.16
CA ALA A 170 0.30 5.31 6.93
C ALA A 170 -0.50 6.30 6.07
N VAL A 171 -0.14 6.50 4.80
CA VAL A 171 -0.93 7.32 3.88
C VAL A 171 -2.25 6.61 3.54
N ALA A 172 -2.20 5.32 3.19
CA ALA A 172 -3.40 4.54 2.90
C ALA A 172 -4.40 4.56 4.08
N ALA A 173 -3.91 4.38 5.33
CA ALA A 173 -4.72 4.47 6.54
C ALA A 173 -5.48 5.80 6.65
N ARG A 174 -4.80 6.91 6.38
CA ARG A 174 -5.42 8.25 6.41
C ARG A 174 -6.47 8.40 5.32
N VAL A 175 -6.18 7.92 4.10
CA VAL A 175 -7.14 7.93 2.98
C VAL A 175 -8.40 7.16 3.34
N PHE A 176 -8.27 5.94 3.85
CA PHE A 176 -9.44 5.13 4.23
C PHE A 176 -10.21 5.70 5.42
N ALA A 177 -9.50 6.21 6.43
CA ALA A 177 -10.14 6.87 7.57
C ALA A 177 -10.92 8.11 7.12
N HIS A 178 -10.35 8.92 6.22
CA HIS A 178 -11.02 10.09 5.66
C HIS A 178 -12.24 9.68 4.82
N GLY A 179 -12.06 8.77 3.86
CA GLY A 179 -13.13 8.30 2.99
C GLY A 179 -14.30 7.70 3.78
N ALA A 180 -14.00 6.91 4.81
CA ALA A 180 -15.03 6.36 5.70
C ALA A 180 -15.81 7.46 6.43
N ALA A 181 -15.14 8.52 6.90
CA ALA A 181 -15.75 9.60 7.67
C ALA A 181 -16.50 10.64 6.83
N THR A 182 -16.10 10.87 5.56
CA THR A 182 -16.59 12.02 4.77
C THR A 182 -17.26 11.65 3.46
N LEU A 183 -17.07 10.42 2.96
CA LEU A 183 -17.57 9.96 1.66
C LEU A 183 -18.54 8.77 1.76
N SER A 184 -18.76 8.24 2.97
CA SER A 184 -19.84 7.28 3.23
C SER A 184 -21.17 8.03 3.35
N PRO A 185 -22.22 7.65 2.60
CA PRO A 185 -23.55 8.27 2.69
C PRO A 185 -24.26 7.97 4.02
#